data_AF-A0A149V6A9-F1
#
_entry.id   AF-A0A149V6A9-F1
#
_cell.length_a   1.000
_cell.length_b   1.000
_cell.length_c   1.000
_cell.angle_alpha   90.00
_cell.angle_beta   90.00
_cell.angle_gamma   90.00
#
_symmetry.space_group_name_H-M   'P 1'
#
loop_
_entity.id
_entity.type
_entity.pdbx_description
1 polymer ?
#
loop_
_entity_poly.entity_id
_entity_poly.type
_entity_poly.pdbx_seq_one_letter_code
_entity_poly.pdbx_strand_id
1 'polypeptide(L)' 'RDEGAAYAQALRQAGVSVQYKSYPGAVHGFLNFYALMPQGKAALRFGGRALRKAFASKEP' A
#
# COMPACT_ATOMS: atom_id res chain seq x y z
N ARG A 1 -3.36 -7.90 12.56
CA ARG A 1 -2.20 -7.79 11.63
C ARG A 1 -2.43 -8.61 10.36
N ASP A 2 -3.13 -9.74 10.43
CA ASP A 2 -3.30 -10.67 9.30
C ASP A 2 -4.45 -10.33 8.34
N GLU A 3 -5.41 -9.52 8.78
CA GLU A 3 -6.57 -9.11 7.97
C GLU A 3 -6.17 -8.48 6.63
N GLY A 4 -5.12 -7.65 6.61
CA GLY A 4 -4.66 -7.01 5.37
C GLY A 4 -4.09 -8.01 4.36
N ALA A 5 -3.43 -9.07 4.83
CA ALA A 5 -2.91 -10.13 3.96
C ALA A 5 -4.05 -11.00 3.43
N ALA A 6 -4.98 -11.40 4.31
CA ALA A 6 -6.17 -12.16 3.93
C ALA A 6 -7.03 -11.40 2.90
N TYR A 7 -7.24 -10.09 3.10
CA TYR A 7 -7.99 -9.27 2.16
C TYR A 7 -7.29 -9.13 0.81
N ALA A 8 -5.97 -8.93 0.81
CA ALA A 8 -5.18 -8.90 -0.42
C ALA A 8 -5.26 -10.24 -1.18
N GLN A 9 -5.28 -11.37 -0.47
CA GLN A 9 -5.44 -12.69 -1.06
C GLN A 9 -6.84 -12.88 -1.65
N ALA A 10 -7.90 -12.49 -0.93
CA ALA A 10 -9.28 -12.57 -1.40
C ALA A 10 -9.48 -11.75 -2.70
N LEU A 11 -8.92 -10.54 -2.76
CA LEU A 11 -8.96 -9.71 -3.97
C LEU A 11 -8.21 -10.37 -5.15
N ARG A 12 -7.04 -10.98 -4.90
CA ARG A 12 -6.31 -11.72 -5.95
C ARG A 12 -7.10 -12.92 -6.46
N GLN A 13 -7.76 -13.66 -5.58
CA GLN A 13 -8.61 -14.80 -5.95
C GLN A 13 -9.82 -14.36 -6.78
N ALA A 14 -10.34 -13.15 -6.54
CA ALA A 14 -11.38 -12.54 -7.37
C ALA A 14 -10.85 -11.96 -8.70
N GLY A 15 -9.58 -12.17 -9.06
CA GLY A 15 -8.98 -11.67 -10.31
C GLY A 15 -8.59 -10.19 -10.28
N VAL A 16 -8.67 -9.52 -9.14
CA VAL A 16 -8.28 -8.11 -9.00
C VAL A 16 -6.75 -8.01 -8.95
N SER A 17 -6.19 -7.07 -9.72
CA SER A 17 -4.76 -6.76 -9.64
C SER A 17 -4.44 -6.06 -8.32
N VAL A 18 -3.65 -6.71 -7.46
CA VAL A 18 -3.34 -6.22 -6.11
C VAL A 18 -1.84 -6.07 -5.89
N GLN A 19 -1.48 -4.95 -5.27
CA GLN A 19 -0.15 -4.74 -4.68
C GLN A 19 -0.31 -4.70 -3.16
N TYR A 20 0.36 -5.61 -2.45
CA TYR A 20 0.35 -5.68 -0.99
C TYR A 20 1.77 -5.56 -0.46
N LYS A 21 1.96 -4.79 0.61
CA LYS A 21 3.24 -4.66 1.30
C LYS A 21 3.01 -4.53 2.80
N SER A 22 3.55 -5.47 3.56
CA SER A 22 3.61 -5.40 5.02
C SER A 22 4.85 -4.64 5.47
N TYR A 23 4.72 -3.89 6.56
CA TYR A 23 5.81 -3.15 7.20
C TYR A 23 6.01 -3.70 8.62
N PRO A 24 6.90 -4.70 8.81
CA PRO A 24 7.14 -5.28 10.13
C PRO A 24 7.59 -4.23 11.14
N GLY A 25 7.06 -4.33 12.36
CA GLY A 25 7.35 -3.37 13.44
C GLY A 25 6.60 -2.04 13.34
N ALA A 26 5.90 -1.76 12.24
CA ALA A 26 5.08 -0.56 12.14
C ALA A 26 3.86 -0.65 13.07
N VAL A 27 3.53 0.50 13.68
CA VAL A 27 2.34 0.69 14.50
C VAL A 27 1.16 1.15 13.63
N HIS A 28 -0.07 0.96 14.09
CA HIS A 28 -1.23 1.56 13.43
C HIS A 28 -1.06 3.08 13.34
N GLY A 29 -1.38 3.67 12.19
CA GLY A 29 -1.19 5.11 11.96
C GLY A 29 0.25 5.54 11.62
N PHE A 30 1.21 4.62 11.44
CA PHE A 30 2.61 4.97 11.17
C PHE A 30 2.82 5.90 9.95
N LEU A 31 1.88 5.94 9.01
CA LEU A 31 1.90 6.83 7.85
C LEU A 31 1.87 8.31 8.27
N ASN A 32 1.17 8.65 9.35
CA ASN A 32 1.06 10.03 9.84
C ASN A 32 2.39 10.55 10.41
N PHE A 33 3.26 9.64 10.85
CA PHE A 33 4.58 9.99 11.38
C PHE A 33 5.69 9.88 10.32
N TYR A 34 5.37 10.07 9.04
CA TYR A 34 6.33 9.92 7.93
C TYR A 34 7.58 10.80 8.05
N ALA A 35 7.50 11.90 8.80
CA ALA A 35 8.64 12.78 9.07
C ALA A 35 9.65 12.16 10.03
N LEU A 36 9.18 11.31 10.95
CA LEU A 36 9.97 10.69 12.03
C LEU A 36 10.27 9.21 11.77
N MET A 37 9.40 8.53 11.01
CA MET A 37 9.53 7.10 10.70
C MET A 37 9.88 6.90 9.21
N PRO A 38 11.07 6.36 8.88
CA PRO A 38 11.45 6.04 7.50
C PRO A 38 10.44 5.12 6.81
N GLN A 39 9.82 4.21 7.56
CA GLN A 39 8.79 3.30 7.08
C GLN A 39 7.54 4.06 6.58
N GLY A 40 7.13 5.14 7.27
CA GLY A 40 6.00 5.97 6.87
C GLY A 40 6.25 6.66 5.53
N LYS A 41 7.43 7.28 5.36
CA LYS A 41 7.84 7.87 4.07
C LYS A 41 7.91 6.81 2.97
N ALA A 42 8.42 5.60 3.26
CA ALA A 42 8.47 4.51 2.30
C ALA A 42 7.07 4.02 1.87
N ALA A 43 6.11 3.95 2.79
CA ALA A 43 4.72 3.59 2.52
C ALA A 43 4.01 4.63 1.66
N LEU A 44 4.14 5.91 1.99
CA LEU A 44 3.59 7.01 1.18
C LEU A 44 4.14 6.99 -0.26
N ARG A 45 5.45 6.82 -0.41
CA ARG A 45 6.07 6.72 -1.75
C ARG A 45 5.62 5.49 -2.52
N PHE A 46 5.39 4.37 -1.84
CA PHE A 46 4.86 3.15 -2.48
C PHE A 46 3.46 3.38 -3.03
N GLY A 47 2.54 3.90 -2.20
CA GLY A 47 1.18 4.25 -2.62
C GLY A 47 1.16 5.29 -3.75
N GLY A 48 1.92 6.38 -3.60
CA GLY A 48 1.96 7.44 -4.62
C GLY A 48 2.47 6.98 -5.98
N ARG A 49 3.45 6.06 -6.03
CA ARG A 49 3.90 5.45 -7.30
C ARG A 49 2.82 4.55 -7.90
N ALA A 50 2.13 3.77 -7.09
CA ALA A 50 1.05 2.91 -7.55
C ALA A 50 -0.10 3.75 -8.16
N LEU A 51 -0.50 4.83 -7.48
CA LEU A 51 -1.51 5.76 -7.99
C LEU A 51 -1.06 6.42 -9.29
N ARG A 52 0.16 6.95 -9.36
CA ARG A 52 0.68 7.55 -10.59
C ARG A 52 0.63 6.57 -11.76
N LYS A 53 1.02 5.30 -11.54
CA LYS A 53 0.93 4.27 -12.57
C LYS A 53 -0.52 4.00 -13.00
N ALA A 54 -1.44 3.88 -12.03
CA ALA A 54 -2.85 3.60 -12.30
C ALA A 54 -3.53 4.72 -13.10
N PHE A 55 -3.19 5.98 -12.79
CA PHE A 55 -3.78 7.14 -13.48
C PHE A 55 -3.06 7.53 -14.77
N ALA A 56 -1.78 7.16 -14.95
CA ALA A 56 -1.06 7.42 -16.20
C ALA A 56 -1.60 6.62 -17.40
N SER A 57 -2.34 5.54 -17.15
CA SER A 57 -2.94 4.68 -18.20
C SER A 57 -4.40 5.03 -18.51
N LYS A 58 -5.01 6.00 -17.82
CA LYS A 58 -6.26 6.61 -18.26
C LYS A 58 -5.92 7.78 -19.18
N GLU A 59 -6.01 7.56 -20.49
CA GLU A 59 -6.39 8.68 -21.37
C GLU A 59 -7.77 9.20 -20.94
N PRO A 60 -8.04 10.52 -21.08
CA PRO A 60 -9.36 11.09 -20.80
C PRO A 60 -10.48 10.43 -21.60
#